data_AF-A0A536V3M6-F1
#
_entry.id   AF-A0A536V3M6-F1
#
_cell.length_a   1.000
_cell.length_b   1.000
_cell.length_c   1.000
_cell.angle_alpha   90.00
_cell.angle_beta   90.00
_cell.angle_gamma   90.00
#
_symmetry.space_group_name_H-M   'P 1'
#
loop_
_entity.id
_entity.type
_entity.pdbx_description
1 polymer ?
#
loop_
_entity_poly.entity_id
_entity_poly.type
_entity_poly.pdbx_seq_one_letter_code
_entity_poly.pdbx_strand_id
1 'polypeptide(L)'
;MTAWLGGAAVAVAMMGWMLPAQAAAVATERLPSCSWDRPGHDAFTGDVVAALDRYTDIPPDVRQRLQQRMALRQYDDLVSIRRDSIEGRHRYDPHIHDMHFGERRVCGEVSRAAWSAQVQERGLVYCDSGQCILVPTVCRNVSRIARQPDAGSSTHAAADGGAGGPVTPLVFDPPAAGSPEVAGDGPSFDEGVHGTPGSAPMMATGTSWQATPPVPAVPQGPAKHIDTPPPFVPQPPVHLPPAPTIPVPEPASWALLAVGLAALAALQRRASCNTQKRS
;
A
#
# COMPACT_ATOMS: atom_id res chain seq x y z
N MET A 1 76.07 -0.93 -9.21
CA MET A 1 76.78 -2.22 -9.08
C MET A 1 76.29 -2.81 -7.75
N THR A 2 75.47 -3.86 -7.64
CA THR A 2 75.25 -5.11 -8.38
C THR A 2 73.86 -5.66 -8.05
N ALA A 3 73.32 -6.49 -8.96
CA ALA A 3 71.97 -7.07 -9.00
C ALA A 3 71.69 -8.14 -7.90
N TRP A 4 70.42 -8.58 -7.84
CA TRP A 4 69.90 -9.98 -7.79
C TRP A 4 68.47 -9.94 -7.17
N LEU A 5 67.37 -10.02 -7.93
CA LEU A 5 66.65 -11.20 -8.47
C LEU A 5 66.06 -12.16 -7.42
N GLY A 6 64.74 -12.37 -7.49
CA GLY A 6 64.11 -13.68 -7.26
C GLY A 6 63.03 -13.74 -6.18
N GLY A 7 61.80 -14.10 -6.58
CA GLY A 7 60.76 -14.51 -5.64
C GLY A 7 59.33 -14.52 -6.17
N ALA A 8 59.09 -15.09 -7.35
CA ALA A 8 57.75 -15.40 -7.83
C ALA A 8 57.20 -16.68 -7.18
N ALA A 9 55.87 -16.72 -7.04
CA ALA A 9 55.00 -17.88 -6.97
C ALA A 9 55.01 -18.74 -5.68
N VAL A 10 53.96 -18.55 -4.86
CA VAL A 10 53.21 -19.70 -4.32
C VAL A 10 51.77 -19.55 -4.76
N ALA A 11 51.42 -20.42 -5.71
CA ALA A 11 50.12 -20.54 -6.33
C ALA A 11 49.04 -20.98 -5.32
N VAL A 12 47.93 -20.25 -5.35
CA VAL A 12 46.55 -20.76 -5.50
C VAL A 12 46.40 -22.26 -5.32
N ALA A 13 45.87 -22.70 -4.18
CA ALA A 13 45.31 -24.04 -4.05
C ALA A 13 44.38 -24.18 -2.84
N MET A 14 43.28 -23.42 -2.74
CA MET A 14 42.09 -23.80 -1.95
C MET A 14 40.81 -23.15 -2.50
N MET A 15 40.52 -23.32 -3.80
CA MET A 15 39.14 -23.21 -4.29
C MET A 15 38.48 -24.58 -4.16
N GLY A 16 38.16 -24.92 -2.90
CA GLY A 16 37.32 -26.05 -2.57
C GLY A 16 35.91 -25.80 -3.10
N TRP A 17 35.43 -26.74 -3.90
CA TRP A 17 34.13 -26.71 -4.54
C TRP A 17 33.03 -26.69 -3.47
N MET A 18 32.49 -25.51 -3.18
CA MET A 18 31.19 -25.42 -2.54
C MET A 18 30.15 -25.73 -3.62
N LEU A 19 29.68 -26.98 -3.66
CA LEU A 19 28.45 -27.28 -4.39
C LEU A 19 27.34 -26.42 -3.78
N PRO A 20 26.62 -25.61 -4.57
CA PRO A 20 25.48 -24.88 -4.06
C PRO A 20 24.43 -25.91 -3.60
N ALA A 21 24.01 -25.81 -2.34
CA ALA A 21 22.83 -26.53 -1.87
C ALA A 21 21.64 -26.02 -2.70
N GLN A 22 21.15 -26.86 -3.61
CA GLN A 22 20.01 -26.50 -4.44
C GLN A 22 18.77 -26.56 -3.57
N ALA A 23 18.33 -25.41 -3.06
CA ALA A 23 17.05 -25.31 -2.37
C ALA A 23 15.95 -25.73 -3.35
N ALA A 24 15.19 -26.76 -2.99
CA ALA A 24 14.04 -27.18 -3.78
C ALA A 24 13.03 -26.01 -3.81
N ALA A 25 12.78 -25.45 -4.99
CA ALA A 25 11.77 -24.44 -5.18
C ALA A 25 10.40 -25.08 -4.92
N VAL A 26 9.72 -24.70 -3.84
CA VAL A 26 8.37 -25.18 -3.56
C VAL A 26 7.41 -24.46 -4.51
N ALA A 27 6.80 -25.20 -5.45
CA ALA A 27 6.00 -24.64 -6.54
C ALA A 27 4.78 -23.85 -6.04
N THR A 28 4.65 -22.59 -6.47
CA THR A 28 3.45 -21.77 -6.21
C THR A 28 2.30 -22.32 -7.04
N GLU A 29 1.18 -22.66 -6.40
CA GLU A 29 -0.02 -23.09 -7.12
C GLU A 29 -0.74 -21.87 -7.70
N ARG A 30 -1.04 -21.91 -9.00
CA ARG A 30 -1.71 -20.81 -9.70
C ARG A 30 -3.09 -21.24 -10.19
N LEU A 31 -4.12 -20.56 -9.71
CA LEU A 31 -5.51 -20.72 -10.14
C LEU A 31 -5.81 -19.70 -11.24
N PRO A 32 -6.54 -20.06 -12.31
CA PRO A 32 -6.93 -19.09 -13.34
C PRO A 32 -7.87 -18.02 -12.78
N SER A 33 -8.83 -18.43 -11.95
CA SER A 33 -9.74 -17.55 -11.22
C SER A 33 -10.10 -18.13 -9.86
N CYS A 34 -10.43 -17.29 -8.90
CA CYS A 34 -10.88 -17.69 -7.57
C CYS A 34 -12.01 -16.80 -7.07
N SER A 35 -12.82 -17.33 -6.14
CA SER A 35 -13.75 -16.53 -5.36
C SER A 35 -13.05 -15.95 -4.14
N TRP A 36 -13.34 -14.69 -3.85
CA TRP A 36 -12.93 -14.01 -2.63
C TRP A 36 -14.15 -13.64 -1.76
N ASP A 37 -15.17 -14.50 -1.72
CA ASP A 37 -16.45 -14.17 -1.08
C ASP A 37 -16.42 -14.12 0.45
N ARG A 38 -15.36 -14.65 1.09
CA ARG A 38 -15.14 -14.61 2.54
C ARG A 38 -13.78 -14.01 2.86
N PRO A 39 -13.69 -12.68 2.91
CA PRO A 39 -12.44 -12.04 3.26
C PRO A 39 -11.94 -12.46 4.65
N GLY A 40 -10.62 -12.62 4.76
CA GLY A 40 -9.96 -13.12 5.97
C GLY A 40 -9.87 -14.65 6.09
N HIS A 41 -10.67 -15.42 5.34
CA HIS A 41 -10.64 -16.89 5.41
C HIS A 41 -9.30 -17.49 4.94
N ASP A 42 -8.79 -17.02 3.80
CA ASP A 42 -7.52 -17.46 3.22
C ASP A 42 -6.50 -16.31 3.18
N ALA A 43 -6.26 -15.70 4.33
CA ALA A 43 -5.29 -14.61 4.47
C ALA A 43 -3.89 -15.02 4.01
N PHE A 44 -3.17 -14.12 3.37
CA PHE A 44 -1.77 -14.35 3.00
C PHE A 44 -0.89 -14.42 4.26
N THR A 45 -0.19 -15.54 4.42
CA THR A 45 0.61 -15.81 5.64
C THR A 45 2.10 -15.48 5.48
N GLY A 46 2.55 -15.19 4.27
CA GLY A 46 3.94 -14.83 3.98
C GLY A 46 4.29 -13.36 4.28
N ASP A 47 5.50 -12.99 3.90
CA ASP A 47 5.96 -11.61 3.92
C ASP A 47 5.37 -10.84 2.72
N VAL A 48 4.62 -9.77 3.03
CA VAL A 48 3.90 -8.95 2.05
C VAL A 48 4.85 -8.18 1.13
N VAL A 49 6.03 -7.78 1.61
CA VAL A 49 7.06 -7.11 0.82
C VAL A 49 7.77 -8.12 -0.08
N ALA A 50 8.16 -9.28 0.46
CA ALA A 50 8.80 -10.34 -0.31
C ALA A 50 7.85 -10.96 -1.37
N ALA A 51 6.53 -10.86 -1.18
CA ALA A 51 5.56 -11.33 -2.16
C ALA A 51 5.77 -10.70 -3.55
N LEU A 52 6.28 -9.47 -3.63
CA LEU A 52 6.55 -8.77 -4.88
C LEU A 52 7.62 -9.48 -5.73
N ASP A 53 8.51 -10.28 -5.15
CA ASP A 53 9.52 -11.03 -5.94
C ASP A 53 8.88 -12.05 -6.89
N ARG A 54 7.63 -12.44 -6.65
CA ARG A 54 6.86 -13.34 -7.53
C ARG A 54 6.25 -12.62 -8.73
N TYR A 55 6.25 -11.30 -8.72
CA TYR A 55 5.87 -10.44 -9.84
C TYR A 55 7.08 -10.20 -10.74
N THR A 56 7.46 -11.22 -11.51
CA THR A 56 8.70 -11.23 -12.29
C THR A 56 8.66 -10.33 -13.52
N ASP A 57 7.46 -9.98 -13.99
CA ASP A 57 7.18 -9.04 -15.08
C ASP A 57 7.33 -7.57 -14.67
N ILE A 58 7.29 -7.25 -13.37
CA ILE A 58 7.61 -5.90 -12.89
C ILE A 58 9.12 -5.66 -13.08
N PRO A 59 9.54 -4.55 -13.73
CA PRO A 59 10.95 -4.21 -13.85
C PRO A 59 11.66 -4.22 -12.48
N PRO A 60 12.89 -4.78 -12.37
CA PRO A 60 13.53 -4.97 -11.08
C PRO A 60 13.68 -3.69 -10.24
N ASP A 61 13.95 -2.56 -10.88
CA ASP A 61 14.08 -1.25 -10.23
C ASP A 61 12.73 -0.75 -9.67
N VAL A 62 11.64 -0.91 -10.43
CA VAL A 62 10.27 -0.59 -10.01
C VAL A 62 9.88 -1.47 -8.83
N ARG A 63 10.17 -2.78 -8.91
CA ARG A 63 9.89 -3.73 -7.82
C ARG A 63 10.64 -3.35 -6.55
N GLN A 64 11.92 -2.98 -6.63
CA GLN A 64 12.69 -2.55 -5.48
C GLN A 64 12.14 -1.27 -4.83
N ARG A 65 11.74 -0.27 -5.63
CA ARG A 65 11.09 0.94 -5.11
C ARG A 65 9.76 0.62 -4.43
N LEU A 66 8.93 -0.22 -5.02
CA LEU A 66 7.68 -0.69 -4.40
C LEU A 66 7.94 -1.41 -3.08
N GLN A 67 8.91 -2.33 -3.04
CA GLN A 67 9.29 -3.03 -1.82
C GLN A 67 9.76 -2.07 -0.72
N GLN A 68 10.61 -1.11 -1.05
CA GLN A 68 11.07 -0.09 -0.11
C GLN A 68 9.90 0.73 0.44
N ARG A 69 8.99 1.19 -0.44
CA ARG A 69 7.79 1.93 -0.04
C ARG A 69 6.89 1.10 0.87
N MET A 70 6.69 -0.17 0.56
CA MET A 70 5.88 -1.08 1.39
C MET A 70 6.51 -1.34 2.75
N ALA A 71 7.83 -1.56 2.82
CA ALA A 71 8.57 -1.71 4.07
C ALA A 71 8.47 -0.46 4.97
N LEU A 72 8.52 0.73 4.36
CA LEU A 72 8.35 2.02 5.04
C LEU A 72 6.87 2.41 5.25
N ARG A 73 5.92 1.57 4.79
CA ARG A 73 4.47 1.84 4.81
C ARG A 73 4.07 3.16 4.14
N GLN A 74 4.77 3.55 3.08
CA GLN A 74 4.49 4.73 2.26
C GLN A 74 3.48 4.41 1.15
N TYR A 75 2.23 4.19 1.54
CA TYR A 75 1.12 3.92 0.61
C TYR A 75 0.66 5.20 -0.11
N ASP A 76 0.20 5.04 -1.35
CA ASP A 76 -0.36 6.10 -2.19
C ASP A 76 -1.85 6.28 -1.96
N ASP A 77 -2.55 5.31 -1.38
CA ASP A 77 -3.99 5.43 -1.13
C ASP A 77 -4.49 4.47 -0.05
N LEU A 78 -5.61 4.83 0.57
CA LEU A 78 -6.36 3.96 1.48
C LEU A 78 -7.76 3.77 0.90
N VAL A 79 -7.99 2.65 0.25
CA VAL A 79 -9.18 2.40 -0.57
C VAL A 79 -10.27 1.64 0.18
N SER A 80 -11.52 1.81 -0.25
CA SER A 80 -12.65 0.93 0.01
C SER A 80 -12.82 -0.03 -1.15
N ILE A 81 -12.76 -1.33 -0.88
CA ILE A 81 -12.94 -2.41 -1.84
C ILE A 81 -14.39 -2.88 -1.68
N ARG A 82 -15.21 -2.82 -2.74
CA ARG A 82 -16.63 -3.23 -2.72
C ARG A 82 -16.84 -4.46 -3.61
N ARG A 83 -18.09 -4.83 -3.94
CA ARG A 83 -18.34 -5.92 -4.91
C ARG A 83 -17.73 -5.61 -6.29
N ASP A 84 -17.94 -4.38 -6.74
CA ASP A 84 -17.84 -3.94 -8.14
C ASP A 84 -16.98 -2.69 -8.30
N SER A 85 -16.41 -2.17 -7.22
CA SER A 85 -15.56 -0.97 -7.23
C SER A 85 -14.37 -1.08 -6.28
N ILE A 86 -13.38 -0.23 -6.53
CA ILE A 86 -12.26 0.07 -5.63
C ILE A 86 -12.15 1.59 -5.57
N GLU A 87 -12.50 2.17 -4.43
CA GLU A 87 -12.73 3.59 -4.26
C GLU A 87 -11.67 4.20 -3.32
N GLY A 88 -10.93 5.19 -3.81
CA GLY A 88 -9.94 5.92 -3.01
C GLY A 88 -9.81 7.36 -3.49
N ARG A 89 -8.64 7.95 -3.26
CA ARG A 89 -8.28 9.26 -3.82
C ARG A 89 -8.18 9.23 -5.34
N HIS A 90 -7.76 8.10 -5.91
CA HIS A 90 -7.71 7.89 -7.35
C HIS A 90 -8.82 6.95 -7.83
N ARG A 91 -9.07 6.95 -9.14
CA ARG A 91 -9.90 5.92 -9.79
C ARG A 91 -9.07 4.68 -10.09
N TYR A 92 -9.61 3.53 -9.75
CA TYR A 92 -9.00 2.23 -10.01
C TYR A 92 -9.95 1.36 -10.81
N ASP A 93 -9.38 0.53 -11.67
CA ASP A 93 -10.12 -0.54 -12.31
C ASP A 93 -10.61 -1.53 -11.24
N PRO A 94 -11.88 -2.01 -11.30
CA PRO A 94 -12.38 -2.97 -10.33
C PRO A 94 -11.78 -4.37 -10.48
N HIS A 95 -11.11 -4.72 -11.56
CA HIS A 95 -10.51 -6.06 -11.70
C HIS A 95 -9.27 -6.18 -10.80
N ILE A 96 -9.24 -7.26 -10.01
CA ILE A 96 -8.12 -7.60 -9.13
C ILE A 96 -7.50 -8.87 -9.66
N HIS A 97 -6.20 -8.82 -9.96
CA HIS A 97 -5.48 -9.93 -10.57
C HIS A 97 -4.22 -10.29 -9.79
N ASP A 98 -3.70 -11.48 -10.08
CA ASP A 98 -2.46 -12.03 -9.52
C ASP A 98 -2.39 -12.03 -7.98
N MET A 99 -3.53 -12.22 -7.31
CA MET A 99 -3.61 -12.15 -5.86
C MET A 99 -2.86 -13.31 -5.20
N HIS A 100 -1.82 -12.99 -4.43
CA HIS A 100 -1.18 -13.89 -3.47
C HIS A 100 -2.03 -14.03 -2.21
N PHE A 101 -2.32 -15.28 -1.84
CA PHE A 101 -3.19 -15.60 -0.71
C PHE A 101 -2.83 -16.97 -0.10
N GLY A 102 -3.26 -17.21 1.15
CA GLY A 102 -2.87 -18.38 1.92
C GLY A 102 -1.34 -18.51 2.03
N GLU A 103 -0.85 -19.75 2.03
CA GLU A 103 0.59 -20.03 2.17
C GLU A 103 1.38 -19.76 0.88
N ARG A 104 0.98 -20.36 -0.25
CA ARG A 104 1.73 -20.29 -1.52
C ARG A 104 0.84 -20.41 -2.76
N ARG A 105 -0.29 -19.71 -2.77
CA ARG A 105 -1.22 -19.69 -3.91
C ARG A 105 -1.27 -18.32 -4.58
N VAL A 106 -1.56 -18.33 -5.88
CA VAL A 106 -1.83 -17.14 -6.68
C VAL A 106 -3.12 -17.33 -7.44
N CYS A 107 -3.98 -16.33 -7.38
CA CYS A 107 -5.20 -16.27 -8.14
C CYS A 107 -5.02 -15.31 -9.31
N GLY A 108 -5.17 -15.82 -10.55
CA GLY A 108 -5.06 -15.02 -11.76
C GLY A 108 -6.09 -13.90 -11.78
N GLU A 109 -7.37 -14.26 -11.70
CA GLU A 109 -8.50 -13.31 -11.65
C GLU A 109 -9.34 -13.52 -10.37
N VAL A 110 -9.61 -12.44 -9.62
CA VAL A 110 -10.30 -12.52 -8.34
C VAL A 110 -11.75 -12.06 -8.49
N SER A 111 -12.70 -12.96 -8.22
CA SER A 111 -14.11 -12.64 -8.20
C SER A 111 -14.59 -12.20 -6.82
N ARG A 112 -15.33 -11.10 -6.78
CA ARG A 112 -16.08 -10.60 -5.61
C ARG A 112 -17.59 -10.70 -5.81
N ALA A 113 -18.03 -11.51 -6.78
CA ALA A 113 -19.42 -11.50 -7.25
C ALA A 113 -20.45 -11.94 -6.21
N ALA A 114 -20.09 -12.60 -5.10
CA ALA A 114 -21.06 -12.94 -4.06
C ALA A 114 -21.14 -11.90 -2.92
N TRP A 115 -20.29 -10.86 -2.90
CA TRP A 115 -20.27 -9.84 -1.84
C TRP A 115 -21.54 -9.01 -1.82
N SER A 116 -22.35 -8.95 -0.77
CA SER A 116 -23.51 -8.06 -0.79
C SER A 116 -23.09 -6.58 -0.98
N ALA A 117 -24.02 -5.70 -1.36
CA ALA A 117 -23.72 -4.27 -1.57
C ALA A 117 -23.21 -3.55 -0.29
N GLN A 118 -23.39 -4.17 0.88
CA GLN A 118 -22.94 -3.69 2.18
C GLN A 118 -21.54 -4.20 2.55
N VAL A 119 -21.07 -5.28 1.91
CA VAL A 119 -19.73 -5.81 2.17
C VAL A 119 -18.72 -4.84 1.57
N GLN A 120 -17.79 -4.40 2.42
CA GLN A 120 -16.64 -3.63 1.99
C GLN A 120 -15.42 -4.05 2.81
N GLU A 121 -14.26 -3.96 2.18
CA GLU A 121 -12.97 -4.08 2.85
C GLU A 121 -12.14 -2.81 2.69
N ARG A 122 -11.21 -2.57 3.61
CA ARG A 122 -10.21 -1.51 3.44
C ARG A 122 -8.92 -2.09 2.89
N GLY A 123 -8.22 -1.32 2.07
CA GLY A 123 -6.92 -1.72 1.54
C GLY A 123 -5.96 -0.55 1.38
N LEU A 124 -4.67 -0.90 1.35
CA LEU A 124 -3.58 0.01 1.05
C LEU A 124 -3.16 -0.19 -0.40
N VAL A 125 -2.96 0.92 -1.13
CA VAL A 125 -2.46 0.89 -2.50
C VAL A 125 -1.06 1.50 -2.56
N TYR A 126 -0.16 0.83 -3.25
CA TYR A 126 1.21 1.29 -3.53
C TYR A 126 1.40 1.32 -5.05
N CYS A 127 1.75 2.46 -5.61
CA CYS A 127 1.97 2.62 -7.04
C CYS A 127 3.37 3.17 -7.34
N ASP A 128 4.04 2.59 -8.33
CA ASP A 128 5.27 3.11 -8.91
C ASP A 128 5.28 2.80 -10.40
N SER A 129 5.59 3.79 -11.24
CA SER A 129 5.76 3.61 -12.69
C SER A 129 4.60 2.88 -13.38
N GLY A 130 3.36 3.15 -12.94
CA GLY A 130 2.14 2.54 -13.48
C GLY A 130 1.81 1.15 -12.92
N GLN A 131 2.67 0.55 -12.09
CA GLN A 131 2.41 -0.70 -11.39
C GLN A 131 1.79 -0.41 -10.02
N CYS A 132 0.59 -0.92 -9.76
CA CYS A 132 -0.13 -0.70 -8.50
C CYS A 132 -0.40 -2.02 -7.77
N ILE A 133 0.02 -2.08 -6.51
CA ILE A 133 -0.16 -3.20 -5.60
C ILE A 133 -1.22 -2.85 -4.55
N LEU A 134 -2.23 -3.70 -4.42
CA LEU A 134 -3.31 -3.60 -3.43
C LEU A 134 -3.11 -4.64 -2.33
N VAL A 135 -3.13 -4.18 -1.07
CA VAL A 135 -3.05 -5.02 0.13
C VAL A 135 -4.24 -4.72 1.06
N PRO A 136 -5.26 -5.60 1.14
CA PRO A 136 -6.37 -5.43 2.06
C PRO A 136 -5.91 -5.56 3.52
N THR A 137 -6.53 -4.81 4.44
CA THR A 137 -6.08 -4.73 5.84
C THR A 137 -6.45 -5.96 6.67
N VAL A 138 -7.48 -6.71 6.25
CA VAL A 138 -7.95 -7.91 6.97
C VAL A 138 -7.19 -9.16 6.52
N CYS A 139 -7.22 -9.47 5.22
CA CYS A 139 -6.60 -10.69 4.69
C CYS A 139 -5.11 -10.57 4.36
N ARG A 140 -4.56 -9.34 4.27
CA ARG A 140 -3.16 -9.07 3.87
C ARG A 140 -2.77 -9.69 2.52
N ASN A 141 -3.75 -10.08 1.71
CA ASN A 141 -3.51 -10.60 0.38
C ASN A 141 -2.79 -9.55 -0.47
N VAL A 142 -1.88 -9.98 -1.33
CA VAL A 142 -1.10 -9.05 -2.16
C VAL A 142 -1.56 -9.23 -3.58
N SER A 143 -2.17 -8.19 -4.16
CA SER A 143 -2.80 -8.27 -5.47
C SER A 143 -2.41 -7.09 -6.34
N ARG A 144 -2.71 -7.18 -7.64
CA ARG A 144 -2.50 -6.09 -8.58
C ARG A 144 -3.83 -5.50 -9.01
N ILE A 145 -3.80 -4.20 -9.22
CA ILE A 145 -4.90 -3.40 -9.74
C ILE A 145 -4.36 -2.40 -10.75
N ALA A 146 -5.20 -1.93 -11.66
CA ALA A 146 -4.84 -0.83 -12.55
C ALA A 146 -5.38 0.50 -11.99
N ARG A 147 -4.55 1.54 -11.99
CA ARG A 147 -5.02 2.90 -11.79
C ARG A 147 -5.55 3.42 -13.12
N GLN A 148 -6.77 3.94 -13.12
CA GLN A 148 -7.33 4.60 -14.29
C GLN A 148 -6.72 5.99 -14.43
N PRO A 149 -6.46 6.48 -15.66
CA PRO A 149 -6.01 7.84 -15.84
C PRO A 149 -7.06 8.81 -15.29
N ASP A 150 -6.60 9.84 -14.58
CA ASP A 150 -7.45 10.96 -14.24
C ASP A 150 -7.95 11.58 -15.55
N ALA A 151 -9.21 12.03 -15.58
CA ALA A 151 -9.84 12.58 -16.77
C ALA A 151 -9.14 13.90 -17.10
N GLY A 152 -8.11 13.85 -17.95
CA GLY A 152 -7.18 14.95 -18.23
C GLY A 152 -5.71 14.53 -18.31
N SER A 153 -5.35 13.33 -17.84
CA SER A 153 -3.97 12.81 -17.88
C SER A 153 -3.82 11.73 -18.95
N SER A 154 -4.08 12.09 -20.20
CA SER A 154 -3.66 11.32 -21.37
C SER A 154 -2.31 11.84 -21.85
N THR A 155 -1.23 11.44 -21.18
CA THR A 155 0.12 11.64 -21.71
C THR A 155 0.22 10.81 -22.99
N HIS A 156 0.36 11.49 -24.11
CA HIS A 156 0.60 10.85 -25.41
C HIS A 156 1.95 10.15 -25.35
N ALA A 157 1.94 8.83 -25.18
CA ALA A 157 3.10 8.02 -25.50
C ALA A 157 3.22 8.00 -27.02
N ALA A 158 4.19 8.75 -27.54
CA ALA A 158 4.62 8.69 -28.92
C ALA A 158 5.06 7.25 -29.24
N ALA A 159 4.26 6.56 -30.06
CA ALA A 159 4.70 5.40 -30.80
C ALA A 159 5.05 5.86 -32.22
N ASP A 160 6.35 6.01 -32.47
CA ASP A 160 6.90 6.07 -33.81
C ASP A 160 6.68 4.70 -34.50
N GLY A 161 6.09 4.75 -35.70
CA GLY A 161 6.14 3.66 -36.67
C GLY A 161 4.79 3.12 -37.12
N GLY A 162 4.22 3.70 -38.18
CA GLY A 162 3.13 3.07 -38.94
C GLY A 162 2.47 4.01 -39.93
N ALA A 163 2.85 3.91 -41.19
CA ALA A 163 2.37 4.72 -42.30
C ALA A 163 0.86 4.57 -42.57
N GLY A 164 0.23 5.68 -42.96
CA GLY A 164 -0.77 5.69 -44.04
C GLY A 164 -2.23 5.95 -43.68
N GLY A 165 -2.56 7.20 -43.35
CA GLY A 165 -3.92 7.74 -43.49
C GLY A 165 -3.91 9.26 -43.36
N PRO A 166 -4.56 10.04 -44.26
CA PRO A 166 -4.65 11.47 -44.07
C PRO A 166 -5.51 11.74 -42.84
N VAL A 167 -4.84 12.15 -41.76
CA VAL A 167 -5.51 12.76 -40.61
C VAL A 167 -5.99 14.13 -41.06
N THR A 168 -7.25 14.21 -41.52
CA THR A 168 -7.97 15.49 -41.53
C THR A 168 -7.99 15.99 -40.09
N PRO A 169 -7.37 17.14 -39.78
CA PRO A 169 -7.48 17.72 -38.45
C PRO A 169 -8.97 17.99 -38.21
N LEU A 170 -9.53 17.46 -37.12
CA LEU A 170 -10.82 17.92 -36.62
C LEU A 170 -10.58 19.33 -36.07
N VAL A 171 -10.67 20.30 -36.97
CA VAL A 171 -10.79 21.71 -36.64
C VAL A 171 -12.16 21.84 -35.99
N PHE A 172 -12.18 21.95 -34.67
CA PHE A 172 -13.36 22.38 -33.96
C PHE A 172 -13.49 23.88 -34.18
N ASP A 173 -14.52 24.27 -34.92
CA ASP A 173 -14.92 25.68 -35.06
C ASP A 173 -15.17 26.24 -33.65
N PRO A 174 -14.49 27.33 -33.25
CA PRO A 174 -14.78 27.95 -31.97
C PRO A 174 -16.25 28.42 -31.97
N PRO A 175 -17.01 28.26 -30.87
CA PRO A 175 -18.35 28.79 -30.81
C PRO A 175 -18.29 30.29 -31.09
N ALA A 176 -19.10 30.72 -32.07
CA ALA A 176 -19.17 32.11 -32.50
C ALA A 176 -19.31 33.02 -31.27
N ALA A 177 -18.22 33.74 -30.95
CA ALA A 177 -18.29 34.89 -30.09
C ALA A 177 -19.04 35.96 -30.89
N GLY A 178 -20.35 36.05 -30.66
CA GLY A 178 -21.21 37.06 -31.26
C GLY A 178 -20.58 38.44 -31.06
N SER A 179 -20.23 39.08 -32.17
CA SER A 179 -19.87 40.50 -32.19
C SER A 179 -21.13 41.34 -32.42
N PRO A 180 -21.12 42.61 -31.97
CA PRO A 180 -22.29 43.24 -31.39
C PRO A 180 -23.17 43.90 -32.45
N GLU A 181 -24.48 43.75 -32.32
CA GLU A 181 -25.43 44.71 -32.88
C GLU A 181 -26.13 45.46 -31.74
N VAL A 182 -26.24 46.77 -31.96
CA VAL A 182 -26.61 47.80 -31.01
C VAL A 182 -28.09 48.15 -31.17
N ALA A 183 -28.70 48.38 -30.00
CA ALA A 183 -29.86 49.22 -29.67
C ALA A 183 -31.29 48.72 -29.92
N GLY A 184 -32.03 48.68 -28.80
CA GLY A 184 -33.50 48.67 -28.73
C GLY A 184 -33.99 48.68 -27.27
N ASP A 185 -34.06 49.87 -26.68
CA ASP A 185 -34.97 50.36 -25.61
C ASP A 185 -35.36 49.48 -24.38
N GLY A 186 -34.62 49.69 -23.27
CA GLY A 186 -35.09 50.08 -21.91
C GLY A 186 -36.01 49.18 -21.04
N PRO A 187 -36.20 49.49 -19.73
CA PRO A 187 -35.32 50.22 -18.81
C PRO A 187 -34.87 49.41 -17.57
N SER A 188 -33.77 49.90 -17.01
CA SER A 188 -33.16 49.52 -15.72
C SER A 188 -33.99 50.05 -14.54
N PHE A 189 -34.10 49.27 -13.48
CA PHE A 189 -34.54 49.74 -12.17
C PHE A 189 -33.36 49.65 -11.21
N ASP A 190 -32.67 50.77 -11.06
CA ASP A 190 -31.88 51.08 -9.88
C ASP A 190 -32.45 52.37 -9.27
N GLU A 191 -32.22 52.52 -7.98
CA GLU A 191 -32.49 53.66 -7.11
C GLU A 191 -33.91 53.88 -6.55
N GLY A 192 -33.97 53.85 -5.22
CA GLY A 192 -35.12 54.27 -4.42
C GLY A 192 -34.73 54.58 -2.97
N VAL A 193 -33.72 55.43 -2.78
CA VAL A 193 -33.39 56.08 -1.50
C VAL A 193 -34.43 57.15 -1.17
N HIS A 194 -35.07 57.01 0.00
CA HIS A 194 -35.72 58.06 0.80
C HIS A 194 -35.47 57.70 2.27
N GLY A 195 -35.05 58.52 3.23
CA GLY A 195 -34.65 59.92 3.34
C GLY A 195 -34.15 60.12 4.80
N THR A 196 -33.21 61.04 4.99
CA THR A 196 -32.52 61.48 6.24
C THR A 196 -33.45 62.28 7.20
N PRO A 197 -33.00 62.95 8.30
CA PRO A 197 -32.05 62.66 9.40
C PRO A 197 -32.69 62.83 10.81
N GLY A 198 -32.00 62.46 11.90
CA GLY A 198 -32.36 62.99 13.23
C GLY A 198 -31.65 62.42 14.45
N SER A 199 -30.67 63.18 14.95
CA SER A 199 -30.24 63.27 16.36
C SER A 199 -29.32 62.18 16.96
N ALA A 200 -28.03 62.55 17.08
CA ALA A 200 -27.16 62.15 18.19
C ALA A 200 -27.61 62.86 19.50
N PRO A 201 -27.03 62.62 20.70
CA PRO A 201 -25.96 61.68 21.12
C PRO A 201 -26.44 60.72 22.24
N MET A 202 -25.65 59.75 22.73
CA MET A 202 -25.05 59.75 24.07
C MET A 202 -24.18 58.48 24.23
N MET A 203 -23.13 58.60 25.03
CA MET A 203 -22.11 57.59 25.33
C MET A 203 -22.58 56.44 26.24
N ALA A 204 -21.79 55.35 26.17
CA ALA A 204 -21.55 54.33 27.21
C ALA A 204 -22.71 53.35 27.45
N THR A 205 -22.52 52.06 27.69
CA THR A 205 -21.43 51.26 28.26
C THR A 205 -21.45 49.86 27.63
N GLY A 206 -20.30 49.17 27.61
CA GLY A 206 -20.17 47.86 26.96
C GLY A 206 -21.00 46.76 27.59
N THR A 207 -21.17 45.64 26.87
CA THR A 207 -21.22 44.25 27.38
C THR A 207 -21.36 43.26 26.22
N SER A 208 -20.45 42.29 26.20
CA SER A 208 -20.42 40.96 25.57
C SER A 208 -21.06 40.71 24.19
N TRP A 209 -20.20 40.33 23.23
CA TRP A 209 -20.55 39.52 22.08
C TRP A 209 -20.93 38.10 22.54
N GLN A 210 -22.18 37.69 22.29
CA GLN A 210 -22.59 36.32 21.97
C GLN A 210 -24.10 36.27 21.75
N ALA A 211 -24.53 36.13 20.50
CA ALA A 211 -25.88 35.72 20.16
C ALA A 211 -25.80 34.62 19.11
N THR A 212 -26.07 33.38 19.54
CA THR A 212 -26.32 32.22 18.67
C THR A 212 -27.79 32.23 18.20
N PRO A 213 -28.09 31.77 16.97
CA PRO A 213 -29.46 31.70 16.49
C PRO A 213 -30.25 30.54 17.13
N PRO A 214 -31.59 30.62 17.23
CA PRO A 214 -32.41 29.57 17.82
C PRO A 214 -32.61 28.39 16.86
N VAL A 215 -32.47 27.17 17.39
CA VAL A 215 -32.73 25.90 16.69
C VAL A 215 -34.24 25.59 16.78
N PRO A 216 -34.91 25.10 15.72
CA PRO A 216 -36.33 24.76 15.77
C PRO A 216 -36.59 23.51 16.64
N ALA A 217 -37.67 23.57 17.41
CA ALA A 217 -38.10 22.50 18.32
C ALA A 217 -38.64 21.28 17.55
N VAL A 218 -38.12 20.10 17.88
CA VAL A 218 -38.62 18.79 17.40
C VAL A 218 -39.76 18.32 18.32
N PRO A 219 -40.92 17.88 17.80
CA PRO A 219 -42.01 17.40 18.62
C PRO A 219 -41.65 16.07 19.32
N GLN A 220 -41.83 16.04 20.64
CA GLN A 220 -41.56 14.89 21.50
C GLN A 220 -42.64 13.80 21.30
N GLY A 221 -42.25 12.67 20.71
CA GLY A 221 -42.99 11.41 20.81
C GLY A 221 -42.84 10.79 22.22
N PRO A 222 -43.64 9.76 22.57
CA PRO A 222 -43.64 9.20 23.90
C PRO A 222 -42.27 8.60 24.26
N ALA A 223 -41.78 8.96 25.44
CA ALA A 223 -40.46 8.64 25.94
C ALA A 223 -40.20 7.12 25.97
N LYS A 224 -39.22 6.67 25.19
CA LYS A 224 -38.58 5.38 25.46
C LYS A 224 -37.70 5.56 26.70
N HIS A 225 -37.84 4.63 27.64
CA HIS A 225 -37.04 4.50 28.85
C HIS A 225 -35.56 4.63 28.50
N ILE A 226 -34.91 5.71 28.94
CA ILE A 226 -33.45 5.84 28.86
C ILE A 226 -32.91 5.02 30.02
N ASP A 227 -32.26 3.89 29.71
CA ASP A 227 -31.47 3.16 30.69
C ASP A 227 -30.35 4.06 31.19
N THR A 228 -30.47 4.51 32.45
CA THR A 228 -29.40 5.17 33.19
C THR A 228 -28.20 4.23 33.23
N PRO A 229 -27.00 4.63 32.74
CA PRO A 229 -25.81 3.80 32.88
C PRO A 229 -25.51 3.59 34.37
N PRO A 230 -25.17 2.36 34.80
CA PRO A 230 -24.87 2.09 36.20
C PRO A 230 -23.63 2.86 36.66
N PRO A 231 -23.51 3.19 37.96
CA PRO A 231 -22.34 3.86 38.49
C PRO A 231 -21.08 3.02 38.27
N PHE A 232 -19.98 3.68 37.87
CA PHE A 232 -18.68 3.06 37.72
C PHE A 232 -18.18 2.57 39.08
N VAL A 233 -18.14 1.25 39.25
CA VAL A 233 -17.50 0.59 40.39
C VAL A 233 -16.06 0.26 39.99
N PRO A 234 -15.03 0.79 40.68
CA PRO A 234 -13.65 0.41 40.43
C PRO A 234 -13.49 -1.09 40.67
N GLN A 235 -13.21 -1.85 39.60
CA GLN A 235 -12.95 -3.28 39.73
C GLN A 235 -11.54 -3.50 40.32
N PRO A 236 -11.36 -4.47 41.24
CA PRO A 236 -10.03 -4.85 41.72
C PRO A 236 -9.17 -5.38 40.54
N PRO A 237 -7.84 -5.21 40.59
CA PRO A 237 -6.97 -5.63 39.50
C PRO A 237 -7.10 -7.14 39.28
N VAL A 238 -7.55 -7.52 38.09
CA VAL A 238 -7.66 -8.90 37.65
C VAL A 238 -6.25 -9.47 37.53
N HIS A 239 -5.92 -10.44 38.39
CA HIS A 239 -4.70 -11.23 38.25
C HIS A 239 -4.87 -12.15 37.03
N LEU A 240 -4.33 -11.73 35.89
CA LEU A 240 -4.25 -12.57 34.70
C LEU A 240 -3.26 -13.72 34.96
N PRO A 241 -3.63 -14.97 34.64
CA PRO A 241 -2.67 -16.07 34.69
C PRO A 241 -1.53 -15.79 33.70
N PRO A 242 -0.27 -16.18 34.00
CA PRO A 242 0.84 -15.99 33.10
C PRO A 242 0.55 -16.71 31.77
N ALA A 243 0.79 -16.00 30.66
CA ALA A 243 0.61 -16.56 29.33
C ALA A 243 1.49 -17.80 29.14
N PRO A 244 0.99 -18.86 28.46
CA PRO A 244 1.80 -20.03 28.14
C PRO A 244 2.99 -19.62 27.27
N THR A 245 4.21 -19.92 27.72
CA THR A 245 5.42 -19.66 26.96
C THR A 245 5.52 -20.68 25.82
N ILE A 246 5.48 -20.19 24.57
CA ILE A 246 5.79 -21.01 23.41
C ILE A 246 7.32 -21.18 23.41
N PRO A 247 7.86 -22.40 23.53
CA PRO A 247 9.31 -22.59 23.52
C PRO A 247 9.85 -22.13 22.17
N VAL A 248 10.74 -21.13 22.22
CA VAL A 248 11.48 -20.67 21.05
C VAL A 248 12.29 -21.86 20.54
N PRO A 249 12.18 -22.24 19.25
CA PRO A 249 13.06 -23.25 18.68
C PRO A 249 14.47 -22.68 18.62
N GLU A 250 15.27 -22.97 19.65
CA GLU A 250 16.69 -22.68 19.62
C GLU A 250 17.32 -23.46 18.47
N PRO A 251 18.24 -22.86 17.68
CA PRO A 251 18.99 -23.62 16.70
C PRO A 251 19.71 -24.72 17.47
N ALA A 252 19.28 -25.97 17.24
CA ALA A 252 19.86 -27.21 17.71
C ALA A 252 21.25 -27.01 18.34
N SER A 253 21.34 -26.87 19.67
CA SER A 253 22.60 -26.54 20.35
C SER A 253 23.68 -27.59 20.06
N TRP A 254 23.25 -28.82 19.74
CA TRP A 254 24.10 -29.91 19.25
C TRP A 254 24.78 -29.60 17.90
N ALA A 255 24.17 -28.82 17.01
CA ALA A 255 24.74 -28.43 15.73
C ALA A 255 25.92 -27.45 15.92
N LEU A 256 25.77 -26.46 16.81
CA LEU A 256 26.85 -25.54 17.15
C LEU A 256 27.99 -26.26 17.89
N LEU A 257 27.67 -27.19 18.78
CA LEU A 257 28.66 -28.04 19.45
C LEU A 257 29.43 -28.91 18.44
N ALA A 258 28.74 -29.54 17.49
CA ALA A 258 29.35 -30.38 16.45
C ALA A 258 30.28 -29.56 15.55
N VAL A 259 29.87 -28.35 15.15
CA VAL A 259 30.71 -27.42 14.37
C VAL A 259 31.96 -27.01 15.17
N GLY A 260 31.81 -26.71 16.46
CA GLY A 260 32.94 -26.38 17.34
C GLY A 260 33.95 -27.53 17.47
N LEU A 261 33.46 -28.75 17.69
CA LEU A 261 34.31 -29.96 17.77
C LEU A 261 35.02 -30.27 16.45
N ALA A 262 34.32 -30.10 15.32
CA ALA A 262 34.92 -30.28 13.99
C ALA A 262 36.04 -29.27 13.73
N ALA A 263 35.85 -28.00 14.13
CA ALA A 263 36.87 -26.96 14.00
C ALA A 263 38.11 -27.27 14.87
N LEU A 264 37.91 -27.71 16.12
CA LEU A 264 39.01 -28.10 17.00
C LEU A 264 39.79 -29.31 16.46
N ALA A 265 39.09 -30.34 15.95
CA ALA A 265 39.73 -31.50 15.34
C ALA A 265 40.57 -31.12 14.09
N ALA A 266 40.09 -30.18 13.27
CA ALA A 266 40.83 -29.68 12.11
C ALA A 266 42.09 -28.91 12.52
N LEU A 267 42.01 -28.09 13.58
CA LEU A 267 43.16 -27.35 14.11
C LEU A 267 44.20 -28.30 14.73
N GLN A 268 43.78 -29.31 15.48
CA GLN A 268 44.68 -30.32 16.03
C GLN A 268 45.41 -31.10 14.93
N ARG A 269 44.69 -31.56 13.89
CA ARG A 269 45.30 -32.24 12.74
C ARG A 269 46.34 -31.36 12.04
N ARG A 270 46.06 -30.07 11.87
CA ARG A 270 47.01 -29.11 11.29
C ARG A 270 48.25 -28.93 12.16
N ALA A 271 48.08 -28.84 13.48
CA ALA A 271 49.19 -28.72 14.41
C ALA A 271 50.10 -29.96 14.37
N SER A 272 49.53 -31.17 14.42
CA SER A 272 50.29 -32.43 14.35
C SER A 272 51.06 -32.59 13.03
N CYS A 273 50.48 -32.17 11.91
CA CYS A 273 51.15 -32.22 10.61
C CYS A 273 52.31 -31.21 10.53
N ASN A 274 52.24 -30.10 11.27
CA ASN A 274 53.26 -29.06 11.28
C ASN A 274 54.44 -29.41 12.19
N THR A 275 54.21 -30.12 13.31
CA THR A 275 55.27 -30.66 14.15
C THR A 275 56.04 -31.78 13.46
N GLN A 276 55.36 -32.65 12.70
CA GLN A 276 56.01 -33.75 11.98
C GLN A 276 56.87 -33.30 10.79
N LYS A 277 56.65 -32.08 10.24
CA LYS A 277 57.52 -31.47 9.23
C LYS A 277 58.78 -30.80 9.80
N ARG A 278 58.87 -30.66 11.12
CA ARG A 278 59.98 -29.98 11.81
C ARG A 278 60.96 -30.92 12.52
N SER A 279 60.70 -32.23 12.48
CA SER A 279 61.64 -33.29 12.89
C SER A 279 62.24 -33.95 11.67
#